data_AF-A0A1M7HS79-F1
#
_entry.id   AF-A0A1M7HS79-F1
#
_cell.length_a   1.000
_cell.length_b   1.000
_cell.length_c   1.000
_cell.angle_alpha   90.00
_cell.angle_beta   90.00
_cell.angle_gamma   90.00
#
_symmetry.space_group_name_H-M   'P 1'
#
loop_
_entity.id
_entity.type
_entity.pdbx_description
1 polymer ?
#
loop_
_entity_poly.entity_id
_entity_poly.type
_entity_poly.pdbx_seq_one_letter_code
_entity_poly.pdbx_strand_id
1 'polypeptide(L)'
;MIGKLSGLLSLHLNSEDKYFYPVLLSHYNPEIRKKALEFTNETGDLSQKFANFKSEYMQAKNIKENPEKFIEDFSKINTALRQRIEREEKYLYPLI
;
A
#
# COMPACT_ATOMS: atom_id res chain seq x y z
N MET A 1 8.58 1.80 18.10
CA MET A 1 8.13 2.77 17.07
C MET A 1 7.94 2.14 15.69
N ILE A 2 8.87 1.34 15.16
CA ILE A 2 8.73 0.64 13.85
C ILE A 2 7.52 -0.32 13.83
N GLY A 3 7.37 -1.18 14.83
CA GLY A 3 6.27 -2.17 14.86
C GLY A 3 4.85 -1.55 14.82
N LYS A 4 4.65 -0.38 15.44
CA LYS A 4 3.35 0.32 15.42
C LYS A 4 3.03 0.85 14.02
N LEU A 5 3.99 1.51 13.37
CA LEU A 5 3.83 1.99 12.00
C LEU A 5 3.56 0.83 11.03
N SER A 6 4.32 -0.26 11.16
CA SER A 6 4.10 -1.45 10.31
C SER A 6 2.73 -2.08 10.52
N GLY A 7 2.19 -2.08 11.74
CA GLY A 7 0.83 -2.54 12.02
C GLY A 7 -0.22 -1.69 11.32
N LEU A 8 -0.11 -0.36 11.44
CA LEU A 8 -1.04 0.58 10.80
C LEU A 8 -1.03 0.45 9.27
N LEU A 9 0.16 0.41 8.66
CA LEU A 9 0.29 0.23 7.21
C LEU A 9 -0.27 -1.11 6.75
N SER A 10 -0.03 -2.19 7.49
CA SER A 10 -0.60 -3.49 7.16
C SER A 10 -2.12 -3.45 7.19
N LEU A 11 -2.72 -2.81 8.21
CA LEU A 11 -4.16 -2.69 8.33
C LEU A 11 -4.77 -1.87 7.19
N HIS A 12 -4.22 -0.70 6.90
CA HIS A 12 -4.68 0.19 5.83
C HIS A 12 -4.65 -0.51 4.46
N LEU A 13 -3.49 -1.04 4.05
CA LEU A 13 -3.36 -1.71 2.74
C LEU A 13 -4.28 -2.91 2.61
N ASN A 14 -4.37 -3.76 3.64
CA ASN A 14 -5.26 -4.92 3.61
C ASN A 14 -6.74 -4.52 3.60
N SER A 15 -7.09 -3.45 4.33
CA SER A 15 -8.47 -2.97 4.38
C SER A 15 -8.92 -2.49 3.01
N GLU A 16 -8.05 -1.79 2.30
CA GLU A 16 -8.36 -1.27 0.98
C GLU A 16 -8.49 -2.38 -0.06
N ASP A 17 -7.55 -3.31 -0.09
CA ASP A 17 -7.52 -4.40 -1.07
C ASP A 17 -8.69 -5.39 -0.85
N LYS A 18 -9.06 -5.66 0.40
CA LYS A 18 -10.08 -6.68 0.73
C LYS A 18 -11.50 -6.14 0.85
N TYR A 19 -11.66 -4.85 1.16
CA TYR A 19 -12.98 -4.28 1.47
C TYR A 19 -13.27 -3.02 0.68
N PHE A 20 -12.36 -2.03 0.65
CA PHE A 20 -12.65 -0.75 0.01
C PHE A 20 -12.77 -0.87 -1.52
N TYR A 21 -11.74 -1.34 -2.20
CA TYR A 21 -11.78 -1.44 -3.66
C TYR A 21 -12.86 -2.39 -4.17
N PRO A 22 -13.10 -3.58 -3.57
CA PRO A 22 -14.22 -4.45 -4.00
C PRO A 22 -15.59 -3.77 -3.94
N VAL A 23 -15.84 -2.94 -2.93
CA VAL A 23 -17.08 -2.15 -2.84
C VAL A 23 -17.16 -1.13 -3.97
N LEU A 24 -16.08 -0.40 -4.25
CA LEU A 24 -16.05 0.62 -5.31
C LEU A 24 -16.14 0.03 -6.72
N LEU A 25 -15.59 -1.16 -6.94
CA LEU A 25 -15.71 -1.91 -8.20
C LEU A 25 -17.16 -2.32 -8.49
N SER A 26 -17.99 -2.45 -7.45
CA SER A 26 -19.42 -2.79 -7.57
C SER A 26 -20.33 -1.55 -7.51
N HIS A 27 -19.76 -0.34 -7.50
CA HIS A 27 -20.51 0.91 -7.35
C HIS A 27 -21.39 1.21 -8.57
N TYR A 28 -22.55 1.87 -8.41
CA TYR A 28 -23.47 2.15 -9.52
C TYR A 28 -22.90 3.17 -10.53
N ASN A 29 -22.11 4.15 -10.06
CA ASN A 29 -21.45 5.15 -10.90
C ASN A 29 -20.28 4.54 -11.70
N PRO A 30 -20.31 4.56 -13.05
CA PRO A 30 -19.25 4.01 -13.89
C PRO A 30 -17.89 4.68 -13.72
N GLU A 31 -17.83 5.99 -13.41
CA GLU A 31 -16.57 6.70 -13.20
C GLU A 31 -15.84 6.21 -11.94
N ILE A 32 -16.59 5.93 -10.86
CA ILE A 32 -16.03 5.36 -9.63
C ILE A 32 -15.50 3.95 -9.87
N ARG A 33 -16.25 3.11 -10.59
CA ARG A 33 -15.79 1.75 -10.93
C ARG A 33 -14.51 1.78 -11.75
N LYS A 34 -14.47 2.63 -12.77
CA LYS A 34 -13.28 2.80 -13.63
C LYS A 34 -12.08 3.25 -12.80
N LYS A 35 -12.28 4.25 -11.95
CA LYS A 35 -11.21 4.75 -11.08
C LYS A 35 -10.71 3.66 -10.13
N ALA A 36 -11.61 2.96 -9.43
CA ALA A 36 -11.25 1.84 -8.55
C ALA A 36 -10.46 0.75 -9.27
N LEU A 37 -10.85 0.38 -10.50
CA LEU A 37 -10.12 -0.59 -11.31
C LEU A 37 -8.68 -0.12 -11.63
N GLU A 38 -8.50 1.15 -12.00
CA GLU A 38 -7.17 1.75 -12.21
C GLU A 38 -6.29 1.59 -10.95
N PHE A 39 -6.82 1.92 -9.76
CA PHE A 39 -6.08 1.79 -8.49
C PHE A 39 -5.72 0.35 -8.15
N THR A 40 -6.65 -0.59 -8.33
CA THR A 40 -6.38 -2.02 -8.07
C THR A 40 -5.30 -2.59 -8.98
N ASN A 41 -5.25 -2.15 -10.25
CA ASN A 41 -4.25 -2.62 -11.20
C ASN A 41 -2.88 -2.00 -10.96
N GLU A 42 -2.82 -0.72 -10.59
CA GLU A 42 -1.57 0.00 -10.38
C GLU A 42 -0.91 -0.31 -9.03
N THR A 43 -1.70 -0.55 -7.98
CA THR A 43 -1.19 -0.61 -6.60
C THR A 43 -1.65 -1.83 -5.79
N GLY A 44 -2.42 -2.74 -6.39
CA GLY A 44 -3.00 -3.89 -5.69
C GLY A 44 -1.99 -4.92 -5.16
N ASP A 45 -0.74 -4.88 -5.62
CA ASP A 45 0.33 -5.73 -5.09
C ASP A 45 1.11 -5.12 -3.92
N LEU A 46 0.83 -3.85 -3.56
CA LEU A 46 1.58 -3.11 -2.55
C LEU A 46 1.45 -3.73 -1.15
N SER A 47 0.28 -4.25 -0.79
CA SER A 47 0.06 -4.96 0.48
C SER A 47 0.99 -6.17 0.61
N GLN A 48 1.11 -6.97 -0.45
CA GLN A 48 2.01 -8.13 -0.47
C GLN A 48 3.48 -7.73 -0.45
N LYS A 49 3.87 -6.71 -1.24
CA LYS A 49 5.24 -6.16 -1.23
C LYS A 49 5.62 -5.66 0.16
N PHE A 50 4.71 -4.96 0.84
CA PHE A 50 4.93 -4.49 2.19
C PHE A 50 5.03 -5.62 3.21
N ALA A 51 4.18 -6.66 3.08
CA ALA A 51 4.26 -7.84 3.93
C ALA A 51 5.62 -8.55 3.81
N ASN A 52 6.13 -8.70 2.58
CA ASN A 52 7.44 -9.29 2.31
C ASN A 52 8.57 -8.43 2.89
N PHE A 53 8.56 -7.11 2.64
CA PHE A 53 9.51 -6.16 3.21
C PHE A 53 9.52 -6.24 4.74
N LYS A 54 8.35 -6.24 5.37
CA LYS A 54 8.22 -6.36 6.82
C LYS A 54 8.82 -7.68 7.31
N SER A 55 8.49 -8.80 6.68
CA SER A 55 9.02 -10.11 7.06
C SER A 55 10.55 -10.16 6.98
N GLU A 56 11.13 -9.59 5.91
CA GLU A 56 12.57 -9.52 5.70
C GLU A 56 13.29 -8.68 6.76
N TYR A 57 12.73 -7.54 7.16
CA TYR A 57 13.41 -6.56 8.02
C TYR A 57 12.89 -6.51 9.47
N MET A 58 12.02 -7.45 9.86
CA MET A 58 11.49 -7.52 11.24
C MET A 58 12.58 -7.84 12.28
N GLN A 59 13.66 -8.52 11.87
CA GLN A 59 14.80 -8.81 12.75
C GLN A 59 15.88 -7.76 12.55
N ALA A 60 16.31 -7.09 13.63
CA ALA A 60 17.34 -6.05 13.56
C ALA A 60 18.67 -6.53 12.95
N LYS A 61 18.97 -7.84 13.03
CA LYS A 61 20.16 -8.43 12.40
C LYS A 61 20.14 -8.29 10.88
N ASN A 62 18.99 -8.49 10.23
CA ASN A 62 18.84 -8.45 8.77
C ASN A 62 19.06 -7.03 8.23
N ILE A 63 18.74 -6.01 9.03
CA ILE A 63 19.07 -4.61 8.71
C ILE A 63 20.58 -4.36 8.86
N LYS A 64 21.19 -4.88 9.94
CA LYS A 64 22.63 -4.69 10.23
C LYS A 64 23.54 -5.41 9.23
N GLU A 65 23.11 -6.55 8.72
CA GLU A 65 23.85 -7.36 7.75
C GLU A 65 23.99 -6.63 6.40
N ASN A 66 22.96 -5.87 5.98
CA ASN A 66 23.04 -5.05 4.78
C ASN A 66 22.16 -3.78 4.88
N PRO A 67 22.67 -2.71 5.51
CA PRO A 67 21.92 -1.47 5.71
C PRO A 67 21.56 -0.76 4.39
N GLU A 68 22.43 -0.86 3.38
CA GLU A 68 22.23 -0.23 2.07
C GLU A 68 21.03 -0.84 1.34
N LYS A 69 20.95 -2.18 1.31
CA LYS A 69 19.80 -2.91 0.75
C LYS A 69 18.51 -2.55 1.48
N PHE A 70 18.53 -2.45 2.80
CA PHE A 70 17.36 -2.00 3.57
C PHE A 70 16.88 -0.61 3.14
N ILE A 71 17.80 0.35 2.98
CA ILE A 71 17.47 1.70 2.54
C ILE A 71 16.86 1.68 1.14
N GLU A 72 17.43 0.90 0.22
CA GLU A 72 16.91 0.75 -1.14
C GLU A 72 15.49 0.18 -1.15
N ASP A 73 15.28 -0.94 -0.44
CA ASP A 73 13.98 -1.60 -0.40
C ASP A 73 12.93 -0.77 0.35
N PHE A 74 13.32 -0.09 1.42
CA PHE A 74 12.46 0.87 2.11
C PHE A 74 12.06 2.04 1.22
N SER A 75 13.00 2.57 0.41
CA SER A 75 12.73 3.67 -0.51
C SER A 75 11.70 3.30 -1.57
N LYS A 76 11.78 2.07 -2.12
CA LYS A 76 10.79 1.53 -3.06
C LYS A 76 9.40 1.46 -2.43
N ILE A 77 9.30 0.90 -1.22
CA ILE A 77 8.04 0.80 -0.46
C ILE A 77 7.47 2.20 -0.14
N ASN A 78 8.29 3.11 0.38
CA ASN A 78 7.87 4.46 0.74
C ASN A 78 7.38 5.25 -0.49
N THR A 79 8.06 5.12 -1.62
CA THR A 79 7.64 5.77 -2.88
C THR A 79 6.27 5.25 -3.32
N ALA A 80 6.08 3.93 -3.35
CA ALA A 80 4.81 3.33 -3.75
C ALA A 80 3.65 3.69 -2.81
N LEU A 81 3.90 3.72 -1.50
CA LEU A 81 2.92 4.14 -0.49
C LEU A 81 2.48 5.59 -0.70
N ARG A 82 3.43 6.51 -0.87
CA ARG A 82 3.12 7.93 -1.11
C ARG A 82 2.30 8.11 -2.37
N GLN A 83 2.70 7.46 -3.46
CA GLN A 83 1.98 7.54 -4.73
C GLN A 83 0.54 7.02 -4.61
N ARG A 84 0.31 5.91 -3.89
CA ARG A 84 -1.04 5.38 -3.65
C ARG A 84 -1.89 6.40 -2.88
N ILE A 85 -1.41 6.84 -1.72
CA ILE A 85 -2.13 7.77 -0.83
C ILE A 85 -2.45 9.08 -1.56
N GLU A 86 -1.45 9.71 -2.19
CA GLU A 86 -1.62 10.99 -2.91
C GLU A 86 -2.64 10.87 -4.04
N ARG A 87 -2.63 9.76 -4.78
CA ARG A 87 -3.58 9.53 -5.86
C ARG A 87 -4.98 9.29 -5.32
N GLU A 88 -5.13 8.50 -4.26
CA GLU A 88 -6.42 8.25 -3.64
C GLU A 88 -7.06 9.54 -3.12
N GLU A 89 -6.30 10.35 -2.38
CA GLU A 89 -6.74 11.64 -1.86
C GLU A 89 -7.15 12.61 -2.97
N LYS A 90 -6.40 12.62 -4.09
CA LYS A 90 -6.63 13.57 -5.17
C LYS A 90 -7.72 13.13 -6.15
N TYR A 91 -7.87 11.84 -6.40
CA TYR A 91 -8.64 11.35 -7.54
C TYR A 91 -9.68 10.29 -7.21
N LEU A 92 -9.59 9.61 -6.06
CA LEU A 92 -10.56 8.59 -5.66
C LEU A 92 -11.52 9.15 -4.62
N TYR A 93 -11.03 9.58 -3.46
CA TYR A 93 -11.86 10.08 -2.36
C TYR A 93 -12.79 11.23 -2.74
N PRO A 94 -12.43 12.18 -3.63
CA PRO A 94 -13.35 13.24 -4.06
C PRO A 94 -14.53 12.77 -4.91
N LEU A 95 -14.50 11.54 -5.43
CA LEU A 95 -15.58 10.98 -6.25
C LEU A 95 -16.67 10.29 -5.42
N ILE A 96 -16.42 10.03 -4.13
CA ILE A 96 -17.25 9.19 -3.25
C ILE A 96 -18.04 10.05 -2.27
#